data_AF-A0A2H3BLW9-F1
#
_entry.id   AF-A0A2H3BLW9-F1
#
_cell.length_a   1.000
_cell.length_b   1.000
_cell.length_c   1.000
_cell.angle_alpha   90.00
_cell.angle_beta   90.00
_cell.angle_gamma   90.00
#
_symmetry.space_group_name_H-M   'P 1'
#
loop_
_entity.id
_entity.type
_entity.pdbx_description
1 polymer ?
#
loop_
_entity_poly.entity_id
_entity_poly.type
_entity_poly.pdbx_seq_one_letter_code
_entity_poly.pdbx_strand_id
1 'polypeptide(L)'
;MANVVGYRRLFKYVIRGPSLLKRTVAKKPVTTLGRLGILPNELLEIIISECCDIQTIVTSFSLVNRCARKVVDASLAFQRVSRHAPAALVAMLRTQAALFFTLEDLCDALCSSSSCGLCGGFGPLLRLPECRRCCVPCLYKAPELLPISMSAATEAFGISKSVLASVPAVCSVPGQYGHPREYYQDIRYLLSFARARAAAVEDAGGETQFMVRINSVPRRRAAYKSFIISQTRQRDPENVARCMVAVPLPYINRRLGKTDKGRSCAGCEELIREDRLWQPNIEVDDDDDFRRYDTVHTIEGLIRHVWTDCPEGKRIWKRHQKKSKQGKGKLVLRKEWD
;
A
#
# COMPACT_ATOMS: atom_id res chain seq x y z
N MET A 1 -11.17 -27.59 -7.85
CA MET A 1 -10.47 -26.51 -7.12
C MET A 1 -11.17 -26.31 -5.79
N ALA A 2 -10.44 -26.44 -4.69
CA ALA A 2 -11.00 -26.48 -3.33
C ALA A 2 -11.91 -25.27 -3.05
N ASN A 3 -13.08 -25.53 -2.47
CA ASN A 3 -14.05 -24.52 -2.06
C ASN A 3 -13.44 -23.65 -0.95
N VAL A 4 -12.74 -22.59 -1.35
CA VAL A 4 -12.03 -21.71 -0.41
C VAL A 4 -13.07 -20.98 0.45
N VAL A 5 -13.01 -21.17 1.77
CA VAL A 5 -13.82 -20.46 2.78
C VAL A 5 -13.31 -19.04 3.00
N GLY A 6 -13.00 -18.39 1.90
CA GLY A 6 -12.50 -17.03 1.91
C GLY A 6 -12.86 -16.32 0.64
N TYR A 7 -12.90 -15.02 0.75
CA TYR A 7 -13.31 -14.11 -0.30
C TYR A 7 -12.17 -13.18 -0.65
N ARG A 8 -12.21 -12.63 -1.86
CA ARG A 8 -11.28 -11.57 -2.25
C ARG A 8 -11.68 -10.30 -1.53
N ARG A 9 -10.79 -9.77 -0.69
CA ARG A 9 -11.04 -8.50 -0.02
C ARG A 9 -10.94 -7.36 -1.03
N LEU A 10 -11.95 -6.50 -1.02
CA LEU A 10 -11.93 -5.25 -1.77
C LEU A 10 -11.52 -4.14 -0.81
N PHE A 11 -10.36 -3.55 -1.08
CA PHE A 11 -9.82 -2.46 -0.28
C PHE A 11 -10.53 -1.16 -0.65
N LYS A 12 -11.74 -0.97 -0.11
CA LYS A 12 -12.59 0.20 -0.41
C LYS A 12 -12.18 1.46 0.37
N TYR A 13 -11.26 1.33 1.33
CA TYR A 13 -10.89 2.37 2.28
C TYR A 13 -9.55 3.05 1.98
N VAL A 14 -8.73 2.52 1.07
CA VAL A 14 -7.45 3.11 0.64
C VAL A 14 -7.54 3.69 -0.77
N ILE A 15 -6.44 4.27 -1.29
CA ILE A 15 -6.40 4.80 -2.66
C ILE A 15 -6.80 3.72 -3.67
N ARG A 16 -7.75 4.08 -4.52
CA ARG A 16 -8.22 3.25 -5.62
C ARG A 16 -7.49 3.57 -6.91
N GLY A 17 -7.10 2.52 -7.62
CA GLY A 17 -6.56 2.60 -8.97
C GLY A 17 -7.30 1.65 -9.92
N PRO A 18 -7.10 1.80 -11.23
CA PRO A 18 -7.73 0.93 -12.21
C PRO A 18 -7.24 -0.51 -12.04
N SER A 19 -8.13 -1.46 -12.34
CA SER A 19 -7.78 -2.90 -12.37
C SER A 19 -6.95 -3.28 -13.60
N LEU A 20 -6.99 -2.46 -14.65
CA LEU A 20 -6.30 -2.64 -15.92
C LEU A 20 -5.76 -1.30 -16.43
N LEU A 21 -4.53 -1.30 -16.90
CA LEU A 21 -3.98 -0.17 -17.64
C LEU A 21 -4.18 -0.44 -19.14
N LYS A 22 -5.04 0.34 -19.81
CA LYS A 22 -5.21 0.24 -21.26
C LYS A 22 -3.94 0.75 -21.94
N ARG A 23 -3.11 -0.18 -22.44
CA ARG A 23 -1.91 0.15 -23.22
C ARG A 23 -2.30 0.32 -24.69
N THR A 24 -2.11 1.51 -25.23
CA THR A 24 -2.17 1.72 -26.68
C THR A 24 -0.86 1.24 -27.29
N VAL A 25 -0.92 0.37 -28.30
CA VAL A 25 0.26 -0.10 -29.02
C VAL A 25 0.98 1.10 -29.65
N ALA A 26 2.26 1.27 -29.34
CA ALA A 26 3.06 2.34 -29.93
C ALA A 26 3.15 2.15 -31.45
N LYS A 27 2.70 3.16 -32.21
CA LYS A 27 2.88 3.20 -33.68
C LYS A 27 4.37 3.08 -34.02
N LYS A 28 4.68 2.65 -35.25
CA LYS A 28 6.07 2.56 -35.73
C LYS A 28 6.81 3.89 -35.49
N PRO A 29 8.03 3.88 -34.92
CA PRO A 29 8.83 5.08 -34.74
C PRO A 29 9.14 5.72 -36.09
N VAL A 30 9.07 7.06 -36.12
CA VAL A 30 9.44 7.88 -37.28
C VAL A 30 10.79 8.57 -37.03
N THR A 31 11.20 8.66 -35.77
CA THR A 31 12.45 9.27 -35.31
C THR A 31 13.20 8.28 -34.41
N THR A 32 14.52 8.43 -34.32
CA THR A 32 15.38 7.62 -33.43
C THR A 32 15.30 8.11 -31.99
N LEU A 33 16.04 7.45 -31.08
CA LEU A 33 16.23 7.88 -29.69
C LEU A 33 17.31 8.97 -29.54
N GLY A 34 17.81 9.52 -30.66
CA GLY A 34 18.92 10.47 -30.66
C GLY A 34 20.20 9.85 -30.08
N ARG A 35 20.91 10.60 -29.24
CA ARG A 35 22.17 10.15 -28.62
C ARG A 35 22.00 8.92 -27.72
N LEU A 36 20.81 8.71 -27.14
CA LEU A 36 20.51 7.52 -26.35
C LEU A 36 20.40 6.27 -27.21
N GLY A 37 20.21 6.40 -28.52
CA GLY A 37 20.14 5.26 -29.45
C GLY A 37 21.49 4.57 -29.67
N ILE A 38 22.59 5.14 -29.17
CA ILE A 38 23.92 4.53 -29.17
C ILE A 38 24.05 3.49 -28.07
N LEU A 39 23.22 3.58 -27.02
CA LEU A 39 23.30 2.69 -25.87
C LEU A 39 22.74 1.30 -26.22
N PRO A 40 23.40 0.21 -25.78
CA PRO A 40 22.82 -1.12 -25.80
C PRO A 40 21.51 -1.21 -25.00
N ASN A 41 20.67 -2.19 -25.33
CA ASN A 41 19.37 -2.37 -24.68
C ASN A 41 19.50 -2.63 -23.18
N GLU A 42 20.59 -3.25 -22.75
CA GLU A 42 20.90 -3.54 -21.34
C GLU A 42 21.10 -2.24 -20.55
N LEU A 43 21.82 -1.26 -21.11
CA LEU A 43 21.99 0.05 -20.47
C LEU A 43 20.70 0.85 -20.47
N LEU A 44 19.91 0.76 -21.55
CA LEU A 44 18.59 1.38 -21.59
C LEU A 44 17.66 0.79 -20.54
N GLU A 45 17.69 -0.52 -20.31
CA GLU A 45 16.92 -1.17 -19.24
C GLU A 45 17.34 -0.64 -17.88
N ILE A 46 18.64 -0.66 -17.55
CA ILE A 46 19.15 -0.13 -16.26
C ILE A 46 18.71 1.31 -16.02
N ILE A 47 18.82 2.17 -17.04
CA ILE A 47 18.40 3.58 -16.91
C ILE A 47 16.91 3.68 -16.60
N ILE A 48 16.08 2.92 -17.32
CA ILE A 48 14.62 2.96 -17.20
C ILE A 48 14.16 2.31 -15.89
N SER A 49 14.78 1.21 -15.47
CA SER A 49 14.34 0.45 -14.29
C SER A 49 14.91 0.99 -12.99
N GLU A 50 16.17 1.43 -12.97
CA GLU A 50 16.94 1.64 -11.73
C GLU A 50 17.47 3.08 -11.55
N CYS A 51 17.75 3.83 -12.61
CA CYS A 51 18.39 5.15 -12.46
C CYS A 51 17.41 6.32 -12.40
N CYS A 52 16.18 6.14 -12.88
CA CYS A 52 15.20 7.23 -12.99
C CYS A 52 13.91 6.89 -12.25
N ASP A 53 13.28 7.92 -11.70
CA ASP A 53 12.00 7.78 -11.01
C ASP A 53 10.86 7.46 -11.99
N ILE A 54 9.84 6.78 -11.49
CA ILE A 54 8.67 6.34 -12.26
C ILE A 54 7.98 7.54 -12.93
N GLN A 55 7.90 8.70 -12.26
CA GLN A 55 7.21 9.87 -12.79
C GLN A 55 7.94 10.36 -14.06
N THR A 56 9.26 10.53 -14.00
CA THR A 56 10.10 10.91 -15.14
C THR A 56 9.97 9.92 -16.28
N ILE A 57 10.08 8.63 -16.00
CA ILE A 57 10.00 7.58 -17.03
C ILE A 57 8.62 7.55 -17.71
N VAL A 58 7.55 7.53 -16.92
CA VAL A 58 6.20 7.28 -17.45
C VAL A 58 5.58 8.54 -18.01
N THR A 59 5.77 9.70 -17.38
CA THR A 59 5.05 10.94 -17.76
C THR A 59 5.88 11.91 -18.59
N SER A 60 7.20 11.75 -18.64
CA SER A 60 8.06 12.65 -19.41
C SER A 60 8.76 11.90 -20.54
N PHE A 61 9.63 10.93 -20.21
CA PHE A 61 10.46 10.26 -21.20
C PHE A 61 9.64 9.45 -22.22
N SER A 62 8.63 8.71 -21.76
CA SER A 62 7.76 7.93 -22.66
C SER A 62 6.96 8.80 -23.64
N LEU A 63 6.84 10.11 -23.37
CA LEU A 63 6.11 11.05 -24.22
C LEU A 63 7.01 11.82 -25.20
N VAL A 64 8.34 11.76 -25.06
CA VAL A 64 9.29 12.47 -25.93
C VAL A 64 9.09 12.11 -27.39
N ASN A 65 9.06 10.82 -27.72
CA ASN A 65 8.73 10.32 -29.05
C ASN A 65 8.30 8.84 -29.02
N ARG A 66 7.86 8.30 -30.17
CA ARG A 66 7.40 6.91 -30.28
C ARG A 66 8.52 5.88 -30.01
N CYS A 67 9.78 6.21 -30.26
CA CYS A 67 10.91 5.34 -29.98
C CYS A 67 11.13 5.23 -28.47
N ALA A 68 11.20 6.35 -27.74
CA ALA A 68 11.31 6.38 -26.28
C ALA A 68 10.17 5.60 -25.61
N ARG A 69 8.94 5.80 -26.08
CA ARG A 69 7.80 5.00 -25.64
C ARG A 69 8.01 3.50 -25.83
N LYS A 70 8.53 3.08 -26.99
CA LYS A 70 8.81 1.66 -27.26
C LYS A 70 9.88 1.10 -26.32
N VAL A 71 10.91 1.86 -25.99
CA VAL A 71 11.94 1.42 -25.04
C VAL A 71 11.33 1.23 -23.65
N VAL A 72 10.55 2.19 -23.15
CA VAL A 72 9.82 2.03 -21.87
C VAL A 72 8.84 0.86 -21.91
N ASP A 73 8.09 0.70 -23.00
CA ASP A 73 7.15 -0.41 -23.19
C ASP A 73 7.85 -1.79 -23.25
N ALA A 74 9.12 -1.82 -23.67
CA ALA A 74 9.95 -3.01 -23.74
C ALA A 74 10.58 -3.38 -22.38
N SER A 75 10.68 -2.43 -21.44
CA SER A 75 11.25 -2.68 -20.13
C SER A 75 10.51 -3.76 -19.35
N LEU A 76 11.26 -4.71 -18.78
CA LEU A 76 10.68 -5.83 -18.05
C LEU A 76 10.03 -5.37 -16.74
N ALA A 77 10.66 -4.41 -16.06
CA ALA A 77 10.12 -3.82 -14.85
C ALA A 77 8.77 -3.13 -15.15
N PHE A 78 8.74 -2.27 -16.19
CA PHE A 78 7.51 -1.61 -16.60
C PHE A 78 6.41 -2.58 -17.03
N GLN A 79 6.75 -3.60 -17.82
CA GLN A 79 5.79 -4.62 -18.25
C GLN A 79 5.17 -5.38 -17.07
N ARG A 80 5.98 -5.76 -16.07
CA ARG A 80 5.49 -6.47 -14.88
C ARG A 80 4.56 -5.59 -14.06
N VAL A 81 4.99 -4.36 -13.74
CA VAL A 81 4.20 -3.42 -12.97
C VAL A 81 2.88 -3.09 -13.69
N SER A 82 2.94 -2.70 -14.96
CA SER A 82 1.75 -2.31 -15.72
C SER A 82 0.74 -3.45 -15.89
N ARG A 83 1.22 -4.70 -16.00
CA ARG A 83 0.37 -5.89 -16.15
C ARG A 83 -0.28 -6.33 -14.84
N HIS A 84 0.49 -6.33 -13.75
CA HIS A 84 0.05 -6.99 -12.51
C HIS A 84 -0.30 -6.03 -11.38
N ALA A 85 0.25 -4.82 -11.38
CA ALA A 85 0.01 -3.80 -10.36
C ALA A 85 -0.40 -2.42 -10.95
N PRO A 86 -1.33 -2.35 -11.92
CA PRO A 86 -1.74 -1.08 -12.52
C PRO A 86 -2.32 -0.10 -11.50
N ALA A 87 -3.00 -0.59 -10.48
CA ALA A 87 -3.54 0.24 -9.41
C ALA A 87 -2.44 0.95 -8.61
N ALA A 88 -1.36 0.26 -8.28
CA ALA A 88 -0.22 0.83 -7.55
C ALA A 88 0.53 1.85 -8.40
N LEU A 89 0.82 1.54 -9.66
CA LEU A 89 1.48 2.46 -10.59
C LEU A 89 0.69 3.77 -10.75
N VAL A 90 -0.62 3.66 -11.02
CA VAL A 90 -1.48 4.85 -11.19
C VAL A 90 -1.63 5.62 -9.89
N ALA A 91 -1.73 4.94 -8.74
CA ALA A 91 -1.76 5.62 -7.45
C ALA A 91 -0.47 6.41 -7.22
N MET A 92 0.70 5.81 -7.44
CA MET A 92 1.99 6.51 -7.28
C MET A 92 2.10 7.76 -8.15
N LEU A 93 1.65 7.68 -9.41
CA LEU A 93 1.63 8.84 -10.32
C LEU A 93 0.66 9.93 -9.83
N ARG A 94 -0.56 9.55 -9.44
CA ARG A 94 -1.60 10.50 -8.99
C ARG A 94 -1.26 11.18 -7.68
N THR A 95 -0.57 10.48 -6.79
CA THR A 95 -0.17 11.01 -5.48
C THR A 95 1.23 11.60 -5.49
N GLN A 96 1.88 11.71 -6.66
CA GLN A 96 3.26 12.17 -6.80
C GLN A 96 4.31 11.32 -6.06
N ALA A 97 3.93 10.15 -5.52
CA ALA A 97 4.88 9.24 -4.88
C ALA A 97 5.86 8.65 -5.93
N ALA A 98 5.46 8.61 -7.19
CA ALA A 98 6.29 8.16 -8.31
C ALA A 98 7.57 9.00 -8.53
N LEU A 99 7.67 10.18 -7.94
CA LEU A 99 8.88 11.03 -8.00
C LEU A 99 10.05 10.48 -7.17
N PHE A 100 9.76 9.58 -6.22
CA PHE A 100 10.72 9.16 -5.20
C PHE A 100 11.22 7.72 -5.37
N PHE A 101 10.66 7.00 -6.34
CA PHE A 101 10.90 5.57 -6.51
C PHE A 101 11.06 5.25 -7.98
N THR A 102 11.91 4.26 -8.23
CA THR A 102 12.21 3.71 -9.54
C THR A 102 11.22 2.59 -9.90
N LEU A 103 11.22 2.14 -11.15
CA LEU A 103 10.40 0.99 -11.53
C LEU A 103 10.86 -0.29 -10.81
N GLU A 104 12.16 -0.44 -10.56
CA GLU A 104 12.71 -1.60 -9.83
C GLU A 104 12.24 -1.62 -8.38
N ASP A 105 12.19 -0.47 -7.68
CA ASP A 105 11.64 -0.40 -6.31
C ASP A 105 10.21 -0.96 -6.22
N LEU A 106 9.36 -0.58 -7.17
CA LEU A 106 7.99 -1.07 -7.24
C LEU A 106 7.93 -2.54 -7.68
N CYS A 107 8.83 -2.96 -8.57
CA CYS A 107 8.95 -4.35 -9.00
C CYS A 107 9.41 -5.28 -7.87
N ASP A 108 10.29 -4.81 -7.00
CA ASP A 108 10.75 -5.51 -5.82
C ASP A 108 9.65 -5.63 -4.78
N ALA A 109 8.94 -4.54 -4.51
CA ALA A 109 7.75 -4.59 -3.66
C ALA A 109 6.73 -5.61 -4.21
N LEU A 110 6.57 -5.69 -5.54
CA LEU A 110 5.64 -6.60 -6.22
C LEU A 110 6.06 -8.08 -6.13
N CYS A 111 7.35 -8.38 -6.13
CA CYS A 111 7.86 -9.73 -6.41
C CYS A 111 8.75 -10.36 -5.34
N SER A 112 9.47 -9.56 -4.55
CA SER A 112 10.61 -10.07 -3.77
C SER A 112 10.17 -10.71 -2.45
N SER A 113 9.12 -10.19 -1.83
CA SER A 113 8.47 -10.82 -0.67
C SER A 113 6.97 -10.58 -0.69
N SER A 114 6.20 -11.56 -0.21
CA SER A 114 4.75 -11.41 0.01
C SER A 114 4.42 -10.83 1.39
N SER A 115 5.43 -10.69 2.23
CA SER A 115 5.27 -10.35 3.65
C SER A 115 5.20 -8.85 3.90
N CYS A 116 4.46 -8.48 4.94
CA CYS A 116 4.42 -7.16 5.53
C CYS A 116 5.79 -6.83 6.11
N GLY A 117 6.25 -5.60 5.85
CA GLY A 117 7.54 -5.13 6.33
C GLY A 117 7.68 -4.97 7.85
N LEU A 118 6.59 -5.08 8.61
CA LEU A 118 6.61 -5.01 10.07
C LEU A 118 6.42 -6.38 10.72
N CYS A 119 5.30 -7.06 10.46
CA CYS A 119 4.94 -8.27 11.20
C CYS A 119 5.22 -9.60 10.47
N GLY A 120 5.70 -9.56 9.22
CA GLY A 120 5.98 -10.77 8.43
C GLY A 120 4.75 -11.49 7.85
N GLY A 121 3.52 -11.20 8.32
CA GLY A 121 2.27 -11.70 7.73
C GLY A 121 2.05 -11.21 6.30
N PHE A 122 1.07 -11.73 5.56
CA PHE A 122 0.88 -11.33 4.15
C PHE A 122 0.52 -9.84 4.02
N GLY A 123 1.24 -9.13 3.13
CA GLY A 123 1.10 -7.69 2.91
C GLY A 123 0.39 -7.38 1.58
N PRO A 124 -0.96 -7.32 1.55
CA PRO A 124 -1.74 -7.02 0.34
C PRO A 124 -1.73 -5.54 -0.05
N LEU A 125 -1.13 -4.65 0.75
CA LEU A 125 -1.07 -3.22 0.48
C LEU A 125 0.38 -2.80 0.25
N LEU A 126 0.58 -1.78 -0.58
CA LEU A 126 1.79 -1.00 -0.67
C LEU A 126 1.60 0.29 0.12
N ARG A 127 2.51 0.60 1.04
CA ARG A 127 2.63 1.95 1.59
C ARG A 127 3.51 2.77 0.67
N LEU A 128 2.95 3.86 0.19
CA LEU A 128 3.56 4.73 -0.80
C LEU A 128 4.81 5.46 -0.26
N PRO A 129 4.88 5.98 0.98
CA PRO A 129 6.06 6.71 1.46
C PRO A 129 7.33 5.84 1.62
N GLU A 130 7.19 4.52 1.66
CA GLU A 130 8.30 3.57 1.83
C GLU A 130 8.44 2.60 0.66
N CYS A 131 7.55 2.64 -0.32
CA CYS A 131 7.41 1.63 -1.36
C CYS A 131 7.49 0.19 -0.79
N ARG A 132 6.86 -0.04 0.37
CA ARG A 132 6.97 -1.30 1.13
C ARG A 132 5.61 -1.93 1.40
N ARG A 133 5.57 -3.27 1.40
CA ARG A 133 4.36 -4.03 1.71
C ARG A 133 3.89 -3.84 3.15
N CYS A 134 2.58 -3.78 3.33
CA CYS A 134 1.92 -3.70 4.62
C CYS A 134 0.66 -4.56 4.66
N CYS A 135 0.41 -5.19 5.81
CA CYS A 135 -0.86 -5.83 6.09
C CYS A 135 -1.87 -4.80 6.62
N VAL A 136 -3.16 -5.11 6.52
CA VAL A 136 -4.22 -4.22 6.99
C VAL A 136 -4.14 -3.98 8.50
N PRO A 137 -3.93 -5.01 9.35
CA PRO A 137 -3.81 -4.78 10.79
C PRO A 137 -2.67 -3.81 11.16
N CYS A 138 -1.48 -3.99 10.56
CA CYS A 138 -0.38 -3.06 10.79
C CYS A 138 -0.71 -1.66 10.27
N LEU A 139 -1.33 -1.53 9.09
CA LEU A 139 -1.68 -0.22 8.55
C LEU A 139 -2.49 0.59 9.56
N TYR A 140 -3.49 -0.02 10.20
CA TYR A 140 -4.37 0.66 11.15
C TYR A 140 -3.75 0.87 12.53
N LYS A 141 -2.99 -0.11 13.03
CA LYS A 141 -2.61 -0.15 14.45
C LYS A 141 -1.15 0.21 14.72
N ALA A 142 -0.25 0.00 13.77
CA ALA A 142 1.18 0.18 14.01
C ALA A 142 1.49 1.68 14.18
N PRO A 143 2.03 2.11 15.34
CA PRO A 143 2.43 3.50 15.61
C PRO A 143 3.36 4.05 14.52
N GLU A 144 4.29 3.22 14.04
CA GLU A 144 5.35 3.55 13.08
C GLU A 144 4.81 3.90 11.69
N LEU A 145 3.56 3.50 11.41
CA LEU A 145 2.93 3.71 10.10
C LEU A 145 1.98 4.89 10.07
N LEU A 146 1.83 5.64 11.17
CA LEU A 146 1.07 6.87 11.17
C LEU A 146 1.83 7.94 10.36
N PRO A 147 1.29 8.39 9.21
CA PRO A 147 1.96 9.44 8.46
C PRO A 147 1.80 10.79 9.17
N ILE A 148 2.79 11.66 8.96
CA ILE A 148 2.76 13.05 9.43
C ILE A 148 2.57 13.97 8.22
N SER A 149 1.76 15.02 8.34
CA SER A 149 1.67 16.02 7.27
C SER A 149 2.95 16.87 7.23
N MET A 150 3.29 17.40 6.06
CA MET A 150 4.46 18.27 5.92
C MET A 150 4.38 19.50 6.84
N SER A 151 3.19 20.10 7.01
CA SER A 151 3.00 21.22 7.95
C SER A 151 3.24 20.79 9.40
N ALA A 152 2.64 19.67 9.84
CA ALA A 152 2.84 19.15 11.18
C ALA A 152 4.30 18.76 11.43
N ALA A 153 5.00 18.21 10.43
CA ALA A 153 6.42 17.90 10.53
C ALA A 153 7.28 19.17 10.67
N THR A 154 7.03 20.21 9.86
CA THR A 154 7.76 21.48 10.01
C THR A 154 7.55 22.12 11.38
N GLU A 155 6.32 22.06 11.91
CA GLU A 155 6.00 22.58 13.24
C GLU A 155 6.64 21.74 14.35
N ALA A 156 6.45 20.43 14.33
CA ALA A 156 6.91 19.50 15.38
C ALA A 156 8.44 19.34 15.41
N PHE A 157 9.09 19.39 14.26
CA PHE A 157 10.55 19.17 14.14
C PHE A 157 11.34 20.47 14.07
N GLY A 158 10.69 21.61 13.79
CA GLY A 158 11.36 22.90 13.67
C GLY A 158 12.29 23.00 12.46
N ILE A 159 11.92 22.35 11.35
CA ILE A 159 12.67 22.35 10.09
C ILE A 159 11.88 23.05 8.99
N SER A 160 12.59 23.50 7.94
CA SER A 160 11.97 24.08 6.76
C SER A 160 11.39 22.99 5.83
N LYS A 161 10.53 23.40 4.90
CA LYS A 161 10.02 22.50 3.85
C LYS A 161 11.13 22.00 2.93
N SER A 162 12.23 22.74 2.77
CA SER A 162 13.35 22.33 1.90
C SER A 162 14.07 21.09 2.44
N VAL A 163 14.19 20.94 3.77
CA VAL A 163 14.74 19.73 4.40
C VAL A 163 13.87 18.51 4.10
N LEU A 164 12.55 18.70 4.00
CA LEU A 164 11.59 17.63 3.72
C LEU A 164 11.41 17.34 2.22
N ALA A 165 11.98 18.14 1.32
CA ALA A 165 11.73 18.01 -0.12
C ALA A 165 12.28 16.70 -0.71
N SER A 166 13.36 16.15 -0.15
CA SER A 166 13.93 14.86 -0.53
C SER A 166 13.27 13.66 0.16
N VAL A 167 12.42 13.90 1.16
CA VAL A 167 11.73 12.85 1.90
C VAL A 167 10.52 12.37 1.08
N PRO A 168 10.37 11.07 0.83
CA PRO A 168 9.25 10.58 0.05
C PRO A 168 7.90 10.95 0.63
N ALA A 169 7.12 11.65 -0.19
CA ALA A 169 5.85 12.23 0.16
C ALA A 169 4.73 11.68 -0.71
N VAL A 170 3.52 11.70 -0.15
CA VAL A 170 2.28 11.37 -0.83
C VAL A 170 1.40 12.60 -0.82
N CYS A 171 1.15 13.17 -1.99
CA CYS A 171 0.10 14.16 -2.18
C CYS A 171 -1.26 13.44 -2.07
N SER A 172 -2.05 13.76 -1.06
CA SER A 172 -3.38 13.17 -0.90
C SER A 172 -4.26 13.49 -2.10
N VAL A 173 -5.12 12.55 -2.44
CA VAL A 173 -6.07 12.70 -3.54
C VAL A 173 -7.46 12.84 -2.92
N PRO A 174 -8.33 13.72 -3.44
CA PRO A 174 -9.71 13.78 -2.96
C PRO A 174 -10.43 12.45 -3.13
N GLY A 175 -11.18 12.02 -2.12
CA GLY A 175 -11.84 10.72 -2.14
C GLY A 175 -12.44 10.27 -0.83
N GLN A 176 -13.07 9.10 -0.87
CA GLN A 176 -13.59 8.42 0.31
C GLN A 176 -12.52 7.53 0.92
N TYR A 177 -12.26 7.70 2.21
CA TYR A 177 -11.22 6.96 2.93
C TYR A 177 -11.70 6.53 4.31
N GLY A 178 -10.98 5.58 4.90
CA GLY A 178 -11.22 5.15 6.27
C GLY A 178 -12.51 4.34 6.46
N HIS A 179 -12.88 4.20 7.73
CA HIS A 179 -14.05 3.44 8.16
C HIS A 179 -14.58 4.00 9.50
N PRO A 180 -15.78 4.64 9.53
CA PRO A 180 -16.71 4.84 8.41
C PRO A 180 -16.08 5.67 7.29
N ARG A 181 -16.60 5.51 6.06
CA ARG A 181 -16.06 6.19 4.89
C ARG A 181 -16.47 7.65 4.91
N GLU A 182 -15.48 8.52 5.07
CA GLU A 182 -15.66 9.97 4.99
C GLU A 182 -15.02 10.51 3.71
N TYR A 183 -15.61 11.56 3.16
CA TYR A 183 -15.12 12.22 1.96
C TYR A 183 -14.18 13.35 2.33
N TYR A 184 -12.96 13.30 1.78
CA TYR A 184 -11.92 14.31 2.03
C TYR A 184 -11.61 15.05 0.73
N GLN A 185 -11.60 16.38 0.80
CA GLN A 185 -11.25 17.28 -0.31
C GLN A 185 -9.86 17.91 -0.15
N ASP A 186 -9.39 18.07 1.10
CA ASP A 186 -8.14 18.76 1.37
C ASP A 186 -6.92 18.01 0.82
N ILE A 187 -6.10 18.74 0.08
CA ILE A 187 -4.80 18.26 -0.38
C ILE A 187 -3.77 18.44 0.75
N ARG A 188 -3.13 17.34 1.13
CA ARG A 188 -2.12 17.25 2.18
C ARG A 188 -0.92 16.49 1.62
N TYR A 189 0.28 16.92 1.98
CA TYR A 189 1.50 16.17 1.73
C TYR A 189 1.81 15.32 2.96
N LEU A 190 1.64 14.01 2.83
CA LEU A 190 1.80 13.04 3.90
C LEU A 190 3.15 12.32 3.75
N LEU A 191 3.88 12.24 4.85
CA LEU A 191 5.25 11.73 4.92
C LEU A 191 5.30 10.54 5.88
N SER A 192 6.29 9.67 5.70
CA SER A 192 6.69 8.72 6.73
C SER A 192 7.25 9.49 7.92
N PHE A 193 6.67 9.31 9.12
CA PHE A 193 7.21 9.95 10.32
C PHE A 193 8.68 9.58 10.55
N ALA A 194 9.03 8.30 10.38
CA ALA A 194 10.39 7.82 10.58
C ALA A 194 11.38 8.51 9.63
N ARG A 195 11.06 8.63 8.33
CA ARG A 195 11.95 9.28 7.35
C ARG A 195 12.02 10.79 7.55
N ALA A 196 10.90 11.44 7.85
CA ALA A 196 10.86 12.87 8.12
C ALA A 196 11.65 13.23 9.40
N ARG A 197 11.55 12.41 10.45
CA ARG A 197 12.35 12.55 11.66
C ARG A 197 13.83 12.32 11.39
N ALA A 198 14.19 11.29 10.63
CA ALA A 198 15.58 11.03 10.27
C ALA A 198 16.23 12.23 9.56
N ALA A 199 15.53 12.80 8.56
CA ALA A 199 15.98 14.02 7.89
C ALA A 199 16.11 15.22 8.86
N ALA A 200 15.19 15.35 9.82
CA ALA A 200 15.24 16.41 10.82
C ALA A 200 16.41 16.26 11.81
N VAL A 201 16.75 15.02 12.17
CA VAL A 201 17.88 14.69 13.04
C VAL A 201 19.20 14.99 12.33
N GLU A 202 19.30 14.63 11.05
CA GLU A 202 20.45 14.94 10.22
C GLU A 202 20.64 16.45 10.08
N ASP A 203 19.59 17.19 9.75
CA ASP A 203 19.61 18.67 9.68
C ASP A 203 19.96 19.34 11.02
N ALA A 204 19.62 18.71 12.15
CA ALA A 204 20.01 19.21 13.47
C ALA A 204 21.49 18.94 13.82
N GLY A 205 22.18 18.09 13.06
CA GLY A 205 23.53 17.64 13.39
C GLY A 205 23.56 16.54 14.46
N GLY A 206 22.44 15.84 14.68
CA GLY A 206 22.37 14.71 15.61
C GLY A 206 21.14 14.72 16.52
N GLU A 207 20.93 13.58 17.18
CA GLU A 207 19.77 13.31 18.04
C GLU A 207 19.69 14.29 19.23
N THR A 208 20.83 14.61 19.84
CA THR A 208 20.90 15.55 20.98
C THR A 208 20.46 16.95 20.56
N GLN A 209 21.02 17.47 19.48
CA GLN A 209 20.70 18.80 18.94
C GLN A 209 19.24 18.87 18.48
N PHE A 210 18.73 17.80 17.88
CA PHE A 210 17.33 17.68 17.50
C PHE A 210 16.40 17.81 18.71
N MET A 211 16.71 17.11 19.81
CA MET A 211 15.92 17.20 21.03
C MET A 211 16.03 18.56 21.71
N VAL A 212 17.20 19.22 21.68
CA VAL A 212 17.35 20.61 22.13
C VAL A 212 16.47 21.54 21.30
N ARG A 213 16.48 21.40 19.97
CA ARG A 213 15.63 22.17 19.04
C ARG A 213 14.15 21.95 19.32
N ILE A 214 13.71 20.74 19.62
CA ILE A 214 12.31 20.47 19.99
C ILE A 214 11.95 21.18 21.30
N ASN A 215 12.80 21.06 22.32
CA ASN A 215 12.49 21.55 23.67
C ASN A 215 12.67 23.07 23.82
N SER A 216 13.40 23.75 22.92
CA SER A 216 13.64 25.20 23.00
C SER A 216 12.40 26.05 22.77
N VAL A 217 11.35 25.50 22.14
CA VAL A 217 10.10 26.21 21.87
C VAL A 217 8.91 25.43 22.46
N PRO A 218 8.17 25.98 23.45
CA PRO A 218 7.08 25.27 24.12
C PRO A 218 6.01 24.71 23.16
N ARG A 219 5.63 25.51 22.16
CA ARG A 219 4.66 25.11 21.12
C ARG A 219 5.14 23.89 20.31
N ARG A 220 6.41 23.87 19.91
CA ARG A 220 7.03 22.75 19.17
C ARG A 220 7.08 21.49 20.01
N ARG A 221 7.49 21.61 21.27
CA ARG A 221 7.47 20.52 22.24
C ARG A 221 6.08 19.93 22.40
N ALA A 222 5.05 20.77 22.49
CA ALA A 222 3.65 20.34 22.57
C ALA A 222 3.21 19.62 21.29
N ALA A 223 3.52 20.17 20.10
CA ALA A 223 3.18 19.55 18.82
C ALA A 223 3.83 18.16 18.64
N TYR A 224 5.14 18.05 18.93
CA TYR A 224 5.85 16.76 18.88
C TYR A 224 5.25 15.74 19.84
N LYS A 225 5.03 16.13 21.11
CA LYS A 225 4.40 15.25 22.11
C LYS A 225 2.98 14.83 21.70
N SER A 226 2.18 15.75 21.18
CA SER A 226 0.84 15.47 20.70
C SER A 226 0.84 14.42 19.59
N PHE A 227 1.77 14.51 18.65
CA PHE A 227 1.90 13.53 17.58
C PHE A 227 2.36 12.15 18.09
N ILE A 228 3.30 12.11 19.04
CA ILE A 228 3.71 10.84 19.67
C ILE A 228 2.53 10.20 20.42
N ILE A 229 1.71 10.99 21.11
CA ILE A 229 0.50 10.51 21.79
C ILE A 229 -0.54 10.02 20.77
N SER A 230 -0.72 10.68 19.62
CA SER A 230 -1.67 10.23 18.61
C SER A 230 -1.26 8.89 17.97
N GLN A 231 0.04 8.56 17.96
CA GLN A 231 0.51 7.25 17.48
C GLN A 231 0.06 6.09 18.37
N THR A 232 -0.21 6.32 19.66
CA THR A 232 -0.61 5.28 20.61
C THR A 232 -2.12 5.10 20.73
N ARG A 233 -2.92 6.00 20.14
CA ARG A 233 -4.39 5.91 20.13
C ARG A 233 -4.85 4.90 19.08
N GLN A 234 -5.44 3.79 19.52
CA GLN A 234 -5.78 2.62 18.69
C GLN A 234 -6.96 2.82 17.73
N ARG A 235 -7.79 3.84 17.96
CA ARG A 235 -8.92 4.22 17.09
C ARG A 235 -9.08 5.72 17.12
N ASP A 236 -8.50 6.37 16.13
CA ASP A 236 -8.86 7.74 15.82
C ASP A 236 -9.47 7.75 14.41
N PRO A 237 -10.75 8.12 14.24
CA PRO A 237 -11.32 8.44 12.93
C PRO A 237 -10.43 9.43 12.15
N GLU A 238 -9.64 10.28 12.84
CA GLU A 238 -8.65 11.17 12.21
C GLU A 238 -7.49 10.43 11.51
N ASN A 239 -7.26 9.15 11.82
CA ASN A 239 -6.17 8.36 11.22
C ASN A 239 -6.48 7.88 9.80
N VAL A 240 -7.48 8.46 9.14
CA VAL A 240 -7.71 8.34 7.69
C VAL A 240 -6.44 8.60 6.88
N ALA A 241 -5.52 9.43 7.38
CA ALA A 241 -4.23 9.66 6.75
C ALA A 241 -3.47 8.35 6.43
N ARG A 242 -3.60 7.30 7.27
CA ARG A 242 -3.04 5.96 7.01
C ARG A 242 -3.57 5.36 5.70
N CYS A 243 -4.85 5.54 5.43
CA CYS A 243 -5.50 5.06 4.22
C CYS A 243 -5.16 5.89 2.98
N MET A 244 -4.88 7.18 3.15
CA MET A 244 -4.47 8.09 2.08
C MET A 244 -3.05 7.82 1.55
N VAL A 245 -2.26 7.00 2.24
CA VAL A 245 -0.87 6.66 1.85
C VAL A 245 -0.69 5.19 1.45
N ALA A 246 -1.79 4.46 1.26
CA ALA A 246 -1.77 3.04 0.93
C ALA A 246 -2.55 2.74 -0.36
N VAL A 247 -2.15 1.69 -1.06
CA VAL A 247 -2.81 1.18 -2.27
C VAL A 247 -2.72 -0.35 -2.32
N PRO A 248 -3.70 -1.06 -2.91
CA PRO A 248 -3.60 -2.50 -3.06
C PRO A 248 -2.43 -2.90 -3.96
N LEU A 249 -1.65 -3.89 -3.51
CA LEU A 249 -0.54 -4.44 -4.25
C LEU A 249 -0.57 -5.98 -4.18
N PRO A 250 -0.86 -6.68 -5.30
CA PRO A 250 -0.78 -8.13 -5.32
C PRO A 250 0.67 -8.59 -5.19
N TYR A 251 0.89 -9.85 -4.85
CA TYR A 251 2.20 -10.50 -4.85
C TYR A 251 2.37 -11.38 -6.07
N ILE A 252 3.53 -11.32 -6.73
CA ILE A 252 3.89 -12.23 -7.81
C ILE A 252 5.00 -13.16 -7.35
N ASN A 253 4.69 -14.45 -7.31
CA ASN A 253 5.72 -15.46 -7.17
C ASN A 253 6.44 -15.63 -8.51
N ARG A 254 7.66 -15.08 -8.64
CA ARG A 254 8.46 -15.16 -9.87
C ARG A 254 8.71 -16.60 -10.32
N ARG A 255 8.91 -17.55 -9.38
CA ARG A 255 9.20 -18.96 -9.68
C ARG A 255 8.00 -19.70 -10.25
N LEU A 256 6.80 -19.40 -9.75
CA LEU A 256 5.57 -20.10 -10.14
C LEU A 256 4.75 -19.37 -11.20
N GLY A 257 5.11 -18.12 -11.54
CA GLY A 257 4.32 -17.25 -12.42
C GLY A 257 2.92 -16.95 -11.88
N LYS A 258 2.68 -17.14 -10.57
CA LYS A 258 1.35 -16.99 -9.94
C LYS A 258 1.25 -15.63 -9.25
N THR A 259 0.12 -14.97 -9.46
CA THR A 259 -0.24 -13.72 -8.76
C THR A 259 -1.21 -14.03 -7.62
N ASP A 260 -0.83 -13.68 -6.40
CA ASP A 260 -1.72 -13.72 -5.23
C ASP A 260 -2.24 -12.31 -4.92
N LYS A 261 -3.56 -12.18 -4.83
CA LYS A 261 -4.25 -10.91 -4.53
C LYS A 261 -4.72 -10.83 -3.07
N GLY A 262 -4.45 -11.86 -2.27
CA GLY A 262 -4.94 -11.99 -0.91
C GLY A 262 -6.39 -12.47 -0.81
N ARG A 263 -6.70 -13.18 0.27
CA ARG A 263 -8.04 -13.64 0.64
C ARG A 263 -8.29 -13.43 2.13
N SER A 264 -9.50 -13.00 2.48
CA SER A 264 -9.96 -12.93 3.87
C SER A 264 -10.81 -14.14 4.22
N CYS A 265 -10.82 -14.52 5.49
CA CYS A 265 -11.60 -15.65 5.99
C CYS A 265 -13.09 -15.30 6.09
N ALA A 266 -13.95 -16.13 5.52
CA ALA A 266 -15.40 -15.97 5.63
C ALA A 266 -15.90 -16.24 7.06
N GLY A 267 -15.19 -17.08 7.82
CA GLY A 267 -15.48 -17.31 9.25
C GLY A 267 -15.26 -16.06 10.09
N CYS A 268 -14.10 -15.40 9.93
CA CYS A 268 -13.83 -14.13 10.61
C CYS A 268 -14.78 -13.01 10.18
N GLU A 269 -15.26 -13.02 8.92
CA GLU A 269 -16.31 -12.08 8.48
C GLU A 269 -17.67 -12.37 9.14
N GLU A 270 -18.03 -13.63 9.34
CA GLU A 270 -19.28 -14.03 10.00
C GLU A 270 -19.26 -13.62 11.47
N LEU A 271 -18.15 -13.81 12.18
CA LEU A 271 -17.97 -13.34 13.57
C LEU A 271 -18.27 -11.84 13.71
N ILE A 272 -17.59 -10.99 12.94
CA ILE A 272 -17.81 -9.53 13.01
C ILE A 272 -19.27 -9.12 12.69
N ARG A 273 -19.96 -9.89 11.84
CA ARG A 273 -21.37 -9.62 11.50
C ARG A 273 -22.35 -10.10 12.57
N GLU A 274 -22.10 -11.25 13.19
CA GLU A 274 -22.97 -11.84 14.20
C GLU A 274 -22.81 -11.16 15.56
N ASP A 275 -21.61 -10.66 15.89
CA ASP A 275 -21.23 -10.22 17.23
C ASP A 275 -21.62 -8.77 17.60
N ARG A 276 -22.49 -8.09 16.82
CA ARG A 276 -22.95 -6.71 17.11
C ARG A 276 -21.82 -5.67 17.33
N LEU A 277 -20.58 -5.90 16.89
CA LEU A 277 -19.40 -5.02 17.06
C LEU A 277 -19.42 -3.69 16.28
N TRP A 278 -20.57 -3.34 15.73
CA TRP A 278 -20.88 -2.00 15.20
C TRP A 278 -21.72 -1.16 16.17
N GLN A 279 -21.89 -1.61 17.41
CA GLN A 279 -22.46 -0.78 18.47
C GLN A 279 -21.38 0.17 19.01
N PRO A 280 -21.61 1.50 18.99
CA PRO A 280 -20.56 2.50 19.26
C PRO A 280 -19.97 2.49 20.67
N ASN A 281 -20.45 1.65 21.60
CA ASN A 281 -20.22 1.81 23.05
C ASN A 281 -19.65 0.57 23.77
N ILE A 282 -19.08 -0.41 23.07
CA ILE A 282 -18.45 -1.55 23.77
C ILE A 282 -16.93 -1.38 23.78
N GLU A 283 -16.38 -1.11 24.97
CA GLU A 283 -14.96 -1.29 25.28
C GLU A 283 -14.69 -2.79 25.41
N VAL A 284 -14.64 -3.51 24.29
CA VAL A 284 -14.14 -4.89 24.31
C VAL A 284 -12.63 -4.83 24.25
N ASP A 285 -11.97 -5.88 24.76
CA ASP A 285 -10.64 -6.36 24.38
C ASP A 285 -10.57 -6.75 22.87
N ASP A 286 -11.21 -5.92 22.02
CA ASP A 286 -11.73 -6.08 20.66
C ASP A 286 -10.60 -6.24 19.61
N ASP A 287 -9.36 -6.24 20.06
CA ASP A 287 -8.23 -5.98 19.19
C ASP A 287 -7.88 -7.21 18.35
N ASP A 288 -8.12 -8.42 18.87
CA ASP A 288 -7.79 -9.67 18.17
C ASP A 288 -8.82 -10.08 17.11
N ASP A 289 -10.13 -9.95 17.37
CA ASP A 289 -11.15 -10.30 16.38
C ASP A 289 -11.18 -9.31 15.21
N PHE A 290 -11.02 -8.01 15.46
CA PHE A 290 -10.78 -7.03 14.39
C PHE A 290 -9.50 -7.32 13.62
N ARG A 291 -8.43 -7.73 14.31
CA ARG A 291 -7.18 -8.12 13.64
C ARG A 291 -7.37 -9.36 12.76
N ARG A 292 -8.10 -10.38 13.23
CA ARG A 292 -8.43 -11.59 12.46
C ARG A 292 -9.29 -11.25 11.24
N TYR A 293 -10.31 -10.41 11.42
CA TYR A 293 -11.12 -9.88 10.31
C TYR A 293 -10.30 -9.10 9.29
N ASP A 294 -9.39 -8.26 9.77
CA ASP A 294 -8.56 -7.44 8.90
C ASP A 294 -7.48 -8.23 8.18
N THR A 295 -7.10 -9.38 8.72
CA THR A 295 -6.06 -10.21 8.16
C THR A 295 -6.46 -10.73 6.78
N VAL A 296 -5.51 -10.59 5.85
CA VAL A 296 -5.60 -11.09 4.49
C VAL A 296 -4.47 -12.09 4.34
N HIS A 297 -4.75 -13.25 3.76
CA HIS A 297 -3.82 -14.34 3.63
C HIS A 297 -3.55 -14.66 2.15
N THR A 298 -2.42 -15.31 1.88
CA THR A 298 -2.29 -16.12 0.66
C THR A 298 -3.27 -17.28 0.68
N ILE A 299 -3.45 -17.98 -0.44
CA ILE A 299 -4.33 -19.18 -0.47
C ILE A 299 -3.88 -20.22 0.56
N GLU A 300 -2.57 -20.52 0.61
CA GLU A 300 -2.01 -21.48 1.56
C GLU A 300 -2.14 -21.00 3.00
N GLY A 301 -1.89 -19.70 3.24
CA GLY A 301 -2.05 -19.08 4.56
C GLY A 301 -3.50 -19.14 5.05
N LEU A 302 -4.47 -18.95 4.16
CA LEU A 302 -5.89 -19.03 4.51
C LEU A 302 -6.28 -20.46 4.89
N ILE A 303 -5.81 -21.46 4.14
CA ILE A 303 -6.07 -22.86 4.47
C ILE A 303 -5.52 -23.17 5.87
N ARG A 304 -4.26 -22.78 6.14
CA ARG A 304 -3.65 -22.97 7.46
C ARG A 304 -4.51 -22.35 8.55
N HIS A 305 -4.80 -21.05 8.43
CA HIS A 305 -5.63 -20.30 9.38
C HIS A 305 -6.99 -20.98 9.65
N VAL A 306 -7.69 -21.44 8.62
CA VAL A 306 -9.00 -22.11 8.77
C VAL A 306 -8.91 -23.40 9.59
N TRP A 307 -7.81 -24.16 9.46
CA TRP A 307 -7.68 -25.45 10.13
C TRP A 307 -7.08 -25.36 11.53
N THR A 308 -6.25 -24.34 11.79
CA THR A 308 -5.55 -24.13 13.07
C THR A 308 -6.24 -23.12 13.97
N ASP A 309 -6.72 -21.99 13.43
CA ASP A 309 -7.02 -20.79 14.23
C ASP A 309 -8.47 -20.27 14.09
N CYS A 310 -9.30 -20.83 13.20
CA CYS A 310 -10.65 -20.33 12.94
C CYS A 310 -11.73 -21.43 12.94
N PRO A 311 -12.34 -21.71 14.12
CA PRO A 311 -13.45 -22.65 14.26
C PRO A 311 -14.63 -22.37 13.32
N GLU A 312 -14.94 -21.10 13.09
CA GLU A 312 -16.05 -20.63 12.24
C GLU A 312 -15.75 -20.92 10.77
N GLY A 313 -14.53 -20.63 10.33
CA GLY A 313 -14.02 -21.00 9.02
C GLY A 313 -14.08 -22.51 8.80
N LYS A 314 -13.65 -23.30 9.80
CA LYS A 314 -13.71 -24.77 9.77
C LYS A 314 -15.15 -25.28 9.67
N ARG A 315 -16.08 -24.67 10.41
CA ARG A 315 -17.53 -24.97 10.36
C ARG A 315 -18.11 -24.68 8.99
N ILE A 316 -17.84 -23.51 8.41
CA ILE A 316 -18.27 -23.15 7.05
C ILE A 316 -17.69 -24.16 6.04
N TRP A 317 -16.39 -24.48 6.13
CA TRP A 317 -15.73 -25.44 5.24
C TRP A 317 -16.43 -26.80 5.23
N LYS A 318 -16.65 -27.37 6.42
CA LYS A 318 -17.35 -28.66 6.59
C LYS A 318 -18.78 -28.61 6.04
N ARG A 319 -19.51 -27.52 6.24
CA ARG A 319 -20.86 -27.31 5.70
C ARG A 319 -20.85 -27.33 4.16
N HIS A 320 -19.88 -26.66 3.53
CA HIS A 320 -19.73 -26.67 2.06
C HIS A 320 -19.38 -28.06 1.51
N GLN A 321 -18.50 -28.81 2.19
CA GLN A 321 -18.17 -30.19 1.78
C GLN A 321 -19.40 -31.11 1.83
N LYS A 322 -20.23 -31.03 2.88
CA LYS A 322 -21.46 -31.82 2.99
C LYS A 322 -22.46 -31.50 1.87
N LYS A 323 -22.68 -30.21 1.57
CA LYS A 323 -23.58 -29.78 0.47
C LYS A 323 -23.09 -30.21 -0.91
N SER A 324 -21.76 -30.21 -1.14
CA SER A 324 -21.15 -30.68 -2.39
C SER A 324 -21.35 -32.18 -2.61
N LYS A 325 -21.32 -32.99 -1.54
CA LYS A 325 -21.53 -34.45 -1.62
C LYS A 325 -23.00 -34.84 -1.83
N GLN A 326 -23.95 -33.96 -1.52
CA GLN A 326 -25.39 -34.23 -1.62
C GLN A 326 -26.03 -33.80 -2.95
N GLY A 327 -25.25 -33.42 -3.97
CA GLY A 327 -25.77 -33.02 -5.30
C GLY A 327 -26.61 -31.72 -5.34
N LYS A 328 -26.88 -31.09 -4.19
CA LYS A 328 -27.72 -29.87 -4.06
C LYS A 328 -26.94 -28.55 -4.12
N GLY A 329 -25.66 -28.57 -4.49
CA GLY A 329 -24.81 -27.38 -4.45
C GLY A 329 -24.54 -26.79 -5.83
N LYS A 330 -25.29 -25.77 -6.26
CA LYS A 330 -24.68 -24.76 -7.16
C LYS A 330 -23.50 -24.15 -6.39
N LEU A 331 -22.30 -24.21 -6.96
CA LEU A 331 -21.10 -23.57 -6.41
C LEU A 331 -21.35 -22.06 -6.30
N VAL A 332 -21.75 -21.60 -5.12
CA VAL A 332 -21.71 -20.17 -4.81
C VAL A 332 -20.25 -19.86 -4.49
N LEU A 333 -19.46 -19.58 -5.53
CA LEU A 333 -18.44 -18.54 -5.39
C LEU A 333 -19.22 -17.33 -4.86
N ARG A 334 -19.10 -17.00 -3.56
CA ARG A 334 -19.64 -15.73 -3.08
C ARG A 334 -18.96 -14.67 -3.96
N LYS A 335 -19.77 -14.04 -4.81
CA LYS A 335 -19.35 -13.02 -5.77
C LYS A 335 -18.44 -12.02 -5.07
N GLU A 336 -17.45 -11.54 -5.82
CA GLU A 336 -16.75 -10.30 -5.50
C GLU A 336 -17.80 -9.27 -5.04
N TRP A 337 -17.65 -8.74 -3.83
CA TRP A 337 -18.59 -7.77 -3.28
C TRP A 337 -18.40 -6.40 -3.94
N ASP A 338 -19.02 -6.15 -5.10
CA ASP A 338 -19.04 -4.84 -5.79
C ASP A 338 -19.08 -3.64 -4.82
#